data_AF-A0A1H8PSW5-F1
#
_entry.id   AF-A0A1H8PSW5-F1
#
_cell.length_a   1.000
_cell.length_b   1.000
_cell.length_c   1.000
_cell.angle_alpha   90.00
_cell.angle_beta   90.00
_cell.angle_gamma   90.00
#
_symmetry.space_group_name_H-M   'P 1'
#
loop_
_entity.id
_entity.type
_entity.pdbx_description
1 polymer ?
#
loop_
_entity_poly.entity_id
_entity_poly.type
_entity_poly.pdbx_seq_one_letter_code
_entity_poly.pdbx_strand_id
1 'polypeptide(L)' 'MRATDTPLTGLETDAFERIRRRATRTDGELTRTEVLGVIDEEDTEDAAHLLERLLLKGYLYEVDGVVRVT' A
#
# COMPACT_ATOMS: atom_id res chain seq x y z
N MET A 1 3.80 -23.49 -0.19
CA MET A 1 2.54 -22.91 -0.68
C MET A 1 2.79 -21.42 -0.86
N ARG A 2 2.83 -20.91 -2.10
CA ARG A 2 2.84 -19.45 -2.34
C ARG A 2 1.44 -18.95 -1.99
N ALA A 3 1.38 -17.90 -1.17
CA ALA A 3 0.15 -17.37 -0.61
C ALA A 3 -0.87 -17.11 -1.73
N THR A 4 -2.10 -17.53 -1.48
CA THR A 4 -3.27 -17.21 -2.27
C THR A 4 -3.33 -15.70 -2.43
N ASP A 5 -3.09 -15.20 -3.65
CA ASP A 5 -3.29 -13.80 -4.05
C ASP A 5 -4.72 -13.43 -3.67
N THR A 6 -4.90 -12.81 -2.50
CA THR A 6 -6.24 -12.46 -2.04
C THR A 6 -6.66 -11.27 -2.88
N PRO A 7 -7.65 -11.43 -3.77
CA PRO A 7 -7.91 -10.46 -4.80
C PRO A 7 -8.16 -9.09 -4.18
N LEU A 8 -7.47 -8.09 -4.71
CA LEU A 8 -7.70 -6.69 -4.36
C LEU A 8 -9.07 -6.27 -4.90
N THR A 9 -9.82 -5.51 -4.12
CA THR A 9 -10.97 -4.76 -4.62
C THR A 9 -10.49 -3.67 -5.59
N GLY A 10 -11.40 -3.06 -6.34
CA GLY A 10 -11.04 -1.94 -7.24
C GLY A 10 -10.31 -0.82 -6.49
N LEU A 11 -10.83 -0.45 -5.32
CA LEU A 11 -10.24 0.60 -4.48
C LEU A 11 -8.86 0.20 -3.90
N GLU A 12 -8.69 -1.06 -3.46
CA GLU A 12 -7.38 -1.55 -3.03
C GLU A 12 -6.36 -1.59 -4.18
N THR A 13 -6.81 -1.94 -5.39
CA THR A 13 -5.96 -1.98 -6.59
C THR A 13 -5.50 -0.57 -6.95
N ASP A 14 -6.40 0.40 -6.99
CA ASP A 14 -6.08 1.80 -7.27
C ASP A 14 -5.08 2.36 -6.26
N ALA A 15 -5.31 2.13 -4.97
CA ALA A 15 -4.39 2.53 -3.91
C ALA A 15 -3.02 1.86 -4.05
N PHE A 16 -2.99 0.55 -4.29
CA PHE A 16 -1.75 -0.19 -4.49
C PHE A 16 -0.95 0.34 -5.68
N GLU A 17 -1.60 0.61 -6.82
CA GLU A 17 -0.93 1.17 -8.00
C GLU A 17 -0.34 2.54 -7.73
N ARG A 18 -1.02 3.39 -6.95
CA ARG A 18 -0.50 4.72 -6.56
C ARG A 18 0.70 4.61 -5.65
N ILE A 19 0.63 3.76 -4.63
CA ILE A 19 1.74 3.48 -3.72
C ILE A 19 2.93 2.96 -4.52
N ARG A 20 2.71 2.04 -5.46
CA ARG A 20 3.74 1.52 -6.37
C ARG A 20 4.35 2.60 -7.25
N ARG A 21 3.55 3.49 -7.83
CA ARG A 21 4.03 4.64 -8.61
C ARG A 21 4.87 5.59 -7.75
N ARG A 22 4.46 5.84 -6.51
CA ARG A 22 5.20 6.69 -5.57
C ARG A 22 6.52 6.03 -5.15
N ALA A 23 6.48 4.74 -4.82
CA ALA A 23 7.65 3.95 -4.44
C ALA A 23 8.69 3.93 -5.56
N THR A 24 8.25 3.84 -6.82
CA THR A 24 9.17 3.90 -7.98
C THR A 24 9.91 5.23 -8.08
N ARG A 25 9.36 6.33 -7.54
CA ARG A 25 10.00 7.65 -7.51
C ARG A 25 10.90 7.87 -6.29
N THR A 26 10.79 7.03 -5.25
CA THR A 26 11.53 7.15 -3.98
C THR A 26 12.45 5.96 -3.73
N ASP A 27 12.98 5.34 -4.80
CA ASP A 27 13.86 4.16 -4.73
C ASP A 27 13.27 2.95 -3.96
N GLY A 28 11.94 2.87 -3.90
CA GLY A 28 11.21 1.79 -3.23
C GLY A 28 11.01 2.01 -1.73
N GLU A 29 11.40 3.16 -1.19
CA GLU A 29 11.32 3.46 0.23
C GLU A 29 10.22 4.50 0.45
N LEU A 30 9.14 4.11 1.13
CA LEU A 30 8.07 5.01 1.52
C LEU A 30 7.84 4.90 3.02
N THR A 31 7.62 6.03 3.68
CA THR A 31 7.17 5.99 5.07
C THR A 31 5.67 5.69 5.15
N ARG A 32 5.22 5.14 6.28
CA ARG A 32 3.79 4.95 6.54
C ARG A 32 2.97 6.21 6.32
N THR A 33 3.48 7.36 6.76
CA THR A 33 2.82 8.66 6.58
C THR A 33 2.67 9.04 5.12
N GLU A 34 3.69 8.81 4.30
CA GLU A 34 3.60 9.07 2.85
C GLU A 34 2.61 8.13 2.17
N VAL A 35 2.59 6.85 2.56
CA VAL A 35 1.63 5.88 2.02
C VAL A 35 0.20 6.28 2.39
N LEU A 36 -0.04 6.67 3.65
CA LEU A 36 -1.34 7.17 4.08
C LEU A 36 -1.75 8.40 3.29
N GLY A 37 -0.85 9.36 3.09
CA GLY A 37 -1.12 10.54 2.27
C GLY A 37 -1.52 10.19 0.84
N VAL A 38 -0.86 9.22 0.21
CA VAL A 38 -1.19 8.76 -1.16
C VAL A 38 -2.58 8.10 -1.25
N ILE A 39 -3.04 7.45 -0.17
CA ILE A 39 -4.37 6.83 -0.13
C ILE A 39 -5.45 7.87 0.20
N ASP A 40 -5.14 8.82 1.07
CA ASP A 40 -6.04 9.88 1.53
C ASP A 40 -6.42 10.87 0.41
N GLU A 41 -5.57 11.05 -0.61
CA GLU A 41 -5.84 11.86 -1.81
C GLU A 41 -7.13 11.48 -2.58
N GLU A 42 -7.75 10.32 -2.30
CA GLU A 42 -9.02 9.88 -2.90
C GLU A 42 -10.26 10.14 -2.03
N ASP A 43 -10.13 10.87 -0.91
CA ASP A 43 -11.21 10.96 0.09
C ASP A 43 -11.66 9.56 0.55
N THR A 44 -10.72 8.62 0.66
CA THR A 44 -11.02 7.30 1.22
C THR A 44 -11.21 7.48 2.72
N GLU A 45 -12.44 7.35 3.21
CA GLU A 45 -12.85 7.52 4.61
C GLU A 45 -12.03 6.69 5.62
N ASP A 46 -11.24 5.73 5.14
CA ASP A 46 -10.47 4.78 5.94
C ASP A 46 -9.11 4.41 5.30
N ALA A 47 -8.29 5.42 4.97
CA ALA A 47 -6.95 5.22 4.39
C ALA A 47 -6.04 4.29 5.21
N ALA A 48 -6.12 4.35 6.54
CA ALA A 48 -5.40 3.47 7.45
C ALA A 48 -5.84 2.01 7.32
N HIS A 49 -7.16 1.78 7.27
CA HIS A 49 -7.70 0.44 7.09
C HIS A 49 -7.27 -0.17 5.75
N LEU A 50 -7.21 0.66 4.70
CA LEU A 50 -6.78 0.20 3.39
C LEU A 50 -5.31 -0.24 3.37
N LEU A 51 -4.44 0.55 3.99
CA LEU A 51 -3.03 0.22 4.16
C LEU A 51 -2.87 -1.10 4.94
N GLU A 52 -3.58 -1.26 6.06
CA GLU A 52 -3.55 -2.49 6.85
C GLU A 52 -3.99 -3.71 6.03
N ARG A 53 -5.01 -3.58 5.18
CA ARG A 53 -5.44 -4.66 4.30
C ARG A 53 -4.37 -5.04 3.28
N LEU A 54 -3.70 -4.06 2.67
CA LEU A 54 -2.63 -4.31 1.71
C LEU A 54 -1.41 -5.00 2.36
N LEU A 55 -1.08 -4.63 3.60
CA LEU A 55 -0.05 -5.29 4.42
C LEU A 55 -0.45 -6.74 4.77
N LEU A 56 -1.68 -6.93 5.26
CA LEU A 56 -2.20 -8.26 5.64
C LEU A 56 -2.26 -9.22 4.46
N LYS A 57 -2.60 -8.72 3.28
CA LYS A 57 -2.63 -9.49 2.04
C LYS A 57 -1.23 -9.74 1.44
N GLY A 58 -0.20 -9.08 1.97
CA GLY A 58 1.19 -9.27 1.55
C GLY A 58 1.58 -8.55 0.26
N TYR A 59 0.80 -7.56 -0.20
CA TYR A 59 1.18 -6.70 -1.32
C TYR A 59 2.16 -5.60 -0.90
N LEU A 60 2.13 -5.26 0.39
CA LEU A 60 3.06 -4.33 1.03
C LEU A 60 3.71 -5.04 2.22
N TYR A 61 4.91 -4.61 2.58
CA TYR A 61 5.57 -5.01 3.82
C TYR A 61 6.23 -3.80 4.46
N GLU A 62 6.19 -3.72 5.78
CA GLU A 62 6.84 -2.67 6.57
C GLU A 62 8.09 -3.24 7.24
N VAL A 63 9.24 -2.61 7.01
CA VAL A 63 10.54 -2.97 7.62
C VAL A 63 11.18 -1.70 8.15
N ASP A 64 11.50 -1.67 9.45
CA ASP A 64 12.10 -0.49 10.11
C ASP A 64 11.31 0.81 9.89
N GLY A 65 9.98 0.73 9.80
CA GLY A 65 9.09 1.88 9.54
C GLY A 65 9.03 2.34 8.08
N VAL A 66 9.70 1.61 7.18
CA VAL A 66 9.65 1.81 5.73
C VAL A 66 8.71 0.79 5.11
N VAL A 67 7.66 1.28 4.45
CA VAL A 67 6.75 0.51 3.64
C VAL A 67 7.37 0.29 2.26
N ARG A 68 7.43 -0.98 1.86
CA ARG A 68 7.94 -1.45 0.57
C ARG A 68 6.88 -2.28 -0.14
N VAL A 69 6.94 -2.24 -1.47
CA VAL A 69 6.08 -3.01 -2.36
C VAL A 69 6.75 -4.35 -2.67
N THR A 70 6.01 -5.46 -2.63
CA THR A 70 6.50 -6.80 -3.03
C THR A 70 6.76 -6.91 -4.53
#